data_AF-A0A7Y8PCQ4-F1
#
_entry.id   AF-A0A7Y8PCQ4-F1
#
_cell.length_a   1.000
_cell.length_b   1.000
_cell.length_c   1.000
_cell.angle_alpha   90.00
_cell.angle_beta   90.00
_cell.angle_gamma   90.00
#
_symmetry.space_group_name_H-M   'P 1'
#
loop_
_entity.id
_entity.type
_entity.pdbx_description
1 polymer ?
#
loop_
_entity_poly.entity_id
_entity_poly.type
_entity_poly.pdbx_seq_one_letter_code
_entity_poly.pdbx_strand_id
1 'polypeptide(L)'
;MRNSTQQIIQRIGETDQLFLQGNTPELALERADLRLQLVSLSELRQEQIYFLQEAIVLLEQGRIEFEEMPLTLYINLSLHLAKAYMMYFELTRDAKYALITQQILKAMTHYVHGDIFFFLAYASASKNESALCRHWLGKYSKTAEFDLELLQIHPAFNAYQTEVWFKQILKSRMH
;
A
#
# COMPACT_ATOMS: atom_id res chain seq x y z
N MET A 1 -15.23 -18.05 -2.14
CA MET A 1 -14.05 -17.87 -1.27
C MET A 1 -13.06 -19.03 -1.37
N ARG A 2 -13.43 -20.31 -1.16
CA ARG A 2 -12.46 -21.43 -1.31
C ARG A 2 -11.83 -21.55 -2.71
N ASN A 3 -12.63 -21.37 -3.77
CA ASN A 3 -12.13 -21.45 -5.15
C ASN A 3 -11.13 -20.33 -5.49
N SER A 4 -11.28 -19.13 -4.91
CA SER A 4 -10.34 -18.02 -5.13
C SER A 4 -9.01 -18.23 -4.39
N THR A 5 -9.05 -18.76 -3.17
CA THR A 5 -7.81 -19.07 -2.42
C THR A 5 -6.98 -20.16 -3.09
N GLN A 6 -7.63 -21.23 -3.61
CA GLN A 6 -6.92 -22.30 -4.34
C GLN A 6 -6.23 -21.78 -5.61
N GLN A 7 -6.90 -20.90 -6.37
CA GLN A 7 -6.33 -20.27 -7.55
C GLN A 7 -5.10 -19.41 -7.21
N ILE A 8 -5.16 -18.65 -6.11
CA ILE A 8 -4.02 -17.84 -5.65
C ILE A 8 -2.84 -18.73 -5.25
N ILE A 9 -3.07 -19.80 -4.48
CA ILE A 9 -2.01 -20.73 -4.06
C ILE A 9 -1.38 -21.42 -5.29
N GLN A 10 -2.19 -21.85 -6.25
CA GLN A 10 -1.67 -22.40 -7.50
C GLN A 10 -0.79 -21.38 -8.23
N ARG A 11 -1.27 -20.13 -8.36
CA ARG A 11 -0.51 -19.07 -9.03
C ARG A 11 0.78 -18.71 -8.31
N ILE A 12 0.80 -18.79 -6.98
CA ILE A 12 2.03 -18.66 -6.19
C ILE A 12 3.04 -19.75 -6.59
N GLY A 13 2.60 -21.02 -6.66
CA GLY A 13 3.47 -22.12 -7.10
C GLY A 13 4.02 -21.93 -8.51
N GLU A 14 3.19 -21.46 -9.44
CA GLU A 14 3.61 -21.15 -10.81
C GLU A 14 4.66 -20.03 -10.85
N THR A 15 4.41 -18.92 -10.15
CA THR A 15 5.31 -17.76 -10.14
C THR A 15 6.61 -18.03 -9.38
N ASP A 16 6.59 -18.86 -8.35
CA ASP A 16 7.80 -19.34 -7.67
C ASP A 16 8.64 -20.24 -8.58
N GLN A 17 8.01 -21.05 -9.44
CA GLN A 17 8.75 -21.82 -10.45
C GLN A 17 9.32 -20.95 -11.55
N LEU A 18 8.61 -19.90 -11.98
CA LEU A 18 9.12 -18.90 -12.93
C LEU A 18 10.35 -18.18 -12.36
N PHE A 19 10.35 -17.86 -11.07
CA PHE A 19 11.50 -17.20 -10.42
C PHE A 19 12.80 -18.01 -10.58
N LEU A 20 12.72 -19.34 -10.53
CA LEU A 20 13.88 -20.22 -10.74
C LEU A 20 14.41 -20.18 -12.17
N GLN A 21 13.61 -19.73 -13.14
CA GLN A 21 14.00 -19.57 -14.55
C GLN A 21 14.58 -18.17 -14.84
N GLY A 22 14.39 -17.24 -13.91
CA GLY A 22 14.83 -15.86 -14.02
C GLY A 22 13.80 -14.92 -13.37
N ASN A 23 14.29 -14.02 -12.52
CA ASN A 23 13.42 -13.02 -11.91
C ASN A 23 13.30 -11.78 -12.80
N THR A 24 12.14 -11.15 -12.77
CA THR A 24 11.91 -9.81 -13.35
C THR A 24 11.18 -8.96 -12.32
N PRO A 25 11.24 -7.62 -12.41
CA PRO A 25 10.54 -6.79 -11.43
C PRO A 25 9.01 -6.94 -11.50
N GLU A 26 8.44 -7.31 -12.65
CA GLU A 26 7.03 -7.64 -12.78
C GLU A 26 6.70 -8.94 -12.04
N LEU A 27 7.56 -9.96 -12.17
CA LEU A 27 7.38 -11.22 -11.46
C LEU A 27 7.53 -11.03 -9.94
N ALA A 28 8.49 -10.22 -9.49
CA ALA A 28 8.63 -9.88 -8.08
C ALA A 28 7.36 -9.19 -7.53
N LEU A 29 6.81 -8.24 -8.29
CA LEU A 29 5.57 -7.56 -7.94
C LEU A 29 4.38 -8.53 -7.89
N GLU A 30 4.20 -9.38 -8.89
CA GLU A 30 3.12 -10.37 -8.94
C GLU A 30 3.19 -11.34 -7.76
N ARG A 31 4.39 -11.88 -7.49
CA ARG A 31 4.62 -12.81 -6.37
C ARG A 31 4.25 -12.18 -5.04
N ALA A 32 4.61 -10.92 -4.83
CA ALA A 32 4.27 -10.21 -3.61
C ALA A 32 2.76 -9.91 -3.50
N ASP A 33 2.13 -9.45 -4.59
CA ASP A 33 0.70 -9.14 -4.57
C ASP A 33 -0.16 -10.38 -4.27
N LEU A 34 0.18 -11.55 -4.83
CA LEU A 34 -0.50 -12.80 -4.50
C LEU A 34 -0.46 -13.13 -3.01
N ARG A 35 0.67 -12.85 -2.34
CA ARG A 35 0.81 -13.03 -0.88
C ARG A 35 -0.01 -12.00 -0.12
N LEU A 36 -0.05 -10.74 -0.56
CA LEU A 36 -0.94 -9.72 0.02
C LEU A 36 -2.43 -10.11 -0.12
N GLN A 37 -2.83 -10.72 -1.24
CA GLN A 37 -4.18 -11.26 -1.40
C GLN A 37 -4.48 -12.36 -0.37
N LEU A 38 -3.52 -13.26 -0.09
CA LEU A 38 -3.67 -14.27 0.96
C LEU A 38 -3.80 -13.65 2.36
N VAL A 39 -3.11 -12.54 2.65
CA VAL A 39 -3.28 -11.80 3.92
C VAL A 39 -4.73 -11.33 4.08
N SER A 40 -5.32 -10.78 3.02
CA SER A 40 -6.72 -10.31 3.04
C SER A 40 -7.74 -11.45 3.15
N LEU A 41 -7.39 -12.66 2.72
CA LEU A 41 -8.28 -13.83 2.74
C LEU A 41 -8.13 -14.68 4.01
N SER A 42 -6.98 -14.65 4.69
CA SER A 42 -6.76 -15.45 5.89
C SER A 42 -7.47 -14.84 7.10
N GLU A 43 -8.09 -15.70 7.91
CA GLU A 43 -8.68 -15.36 9.21
C GLU A 43 -7.68 -15.56 10.36
N LEU A 44 -6.53 -16.20 10.09
CA LEU A 44 -5.53 -16.55 11.08
C LEU A 44 -4.41 -15.50 11.10
N ARG A 45 -4.31 -14.77 12.21
CA ARG A 45 -3.31 -13.72 12.39
C ARG A 45 -1.86 -14.19 12.14
N GLN A 46 -1.53 -15.42 12.51
CA GLN A 46 -0.19 -15.97 12.27
C GLN A 46 0.11 -16.15 10.78
N GLU A 47 -0.85 -16.66 10.00
CA GLU A 47 -0.73 -16.79 8.55
C GLU A 47 -0.65 -15.41 7.87
N GLN A 48 -1.51 -14.47 8.30
CA GLN A 48 -1.46 -13.09 7.81
C GLN A 48 -0.08 -12.46 8.00
N ILE A 49 0.52 -12.64 9.18
CA ILE A 49 1.87 -12.14 9.46
C ILE A 49 2.91 -12.85 8.58
N TYR A 50 2.80 -14.17 8.41
CA TYR A 50 3.71 -14.94 7.57
C TYR A 50 3.69 -14.45 6.10
N PHE A 51 2.50 -14.35 5.50
CA PHE A 51 2.36 -13.88 4.12
C PHE A 51 2.80 -12.42 3.95
N LEU A 52 2.56 -11.57 4.96
CA LEU A 52 3.07 -10.19 4.95
C LEU A 52 4.60 -10.14 4.95
N GLN A 53 5.26 -10.99 5.74
CA GLN A 53 6.72 -11.04 5.78
C GLN A 53 7.28 -11.48 4.43
N GLU A 54 6.71 -12.51 3.80
CA GLU A 54 7.11 -12.93 2.45
C GLU A 54 6.91 -11.80 1.42
N ALA A 55 5.74 -11.15 1.44
CA ALA A 55 5.45 -10.06 0.51
C ALA A 55 6.42 -8.87 0.69
N ILE A 56 6.72 -8.48 1.93
CA ILE A 56 7.67 -7.39 2.23
C ILE A 56 9.05 -7.72 1.67
N VAL A 57 9.58 -8.93 1.92
CA VAL A 57 10.90 -9.33 1.43
C VAL A 57 10.95 -9.27 -0.10
N LEU A 58 9.94 -9.80 -0.77
CA LEU A 58 9.85 -9.77 -2.24
C LEU A 58 9.82 -8.33 -2.79
N LEU A 59 9.07 -7.44 -2.15
CA LEU A 59 8.95 -6.04 -2.57
C LEU A 59 10.20 -5.21 -2.27
N GLU A 60 10.85 -5.44 -1.12
CA GLU A 60 12.11 -4.79 -0.79
C GLU A 60 13.21 -5.21 -1.77
N GLN A 61 13.35 -6.52 -2.00
CA GLN A 61 14.34 -7.05 -2.94
C GLN A 61 14.04 -6.57 -4.36
N GLY A 62 12.78 -6.66 -4.81
CA GLY A 62 12.37 -6.25 -6.14
C GLY A 62 12.64 -4.78 -6.44
N ARG A 63 12.70 -3.90 -5.45
CA ARG A 63 13.02 -2.47 -5.65
C ARG A 63 14.51 -2.19 -5.90
N ILE A 64 15.40 -3.11 -5.57
CA ILE A 64 16.86 -2.86 -5.56
C ILE A 64 17.68 -3.89 -6.35
N GLU A 65 17.13 -5.06 -6.66
CA GLU A 65 17.89 -6.15 -7.29
C GLU A 65 18.10 -5.96 -8.81
N PHE A 66 17.35 -5.06 -9.44
CA PHE A 66 17.40 -4.84 -10.89
C PHE A 66 18.11 -3.53 -11.22
N GLU A 67 19.10 -3.61 -12.11
CA GLU A 67 19.88 -2.44 -12.58
C GLU A 67 19.02 -1.47 -13.40
N GLU A 68 18.10 -1.99 -14.22
CA GLU A 68 17.17 -1.21 -15.04
C GLU A 68 15.73 -1.59 -14.74
N MET A 69 14.87 -0.59 -14.50
CA MET A 69 13.45 -0.79 -14.24
C MET A 69 12.63 0.41 -14.74
N PRO A 70 11.47 0.18 -15.40
CA PRO A 70 10.53 1.25 -15.69
C PRO A 70 10.10 1.99 -14.41
N LEU A 71 10.10 3.33 -14.45
CA LEU A 71 9.71 4.15 -13.29
C LEU A 71 8.33 3.78 -12.74
N THR A 72 7.38 3.46 -13.62
CA THR A 72 6.03 3.03 -13.23
C THR A 72 6.06 1.77 -12.38
N LEU A 73 6.90 0.80 -12.73
CA LEU A 73 7.05 -0.44 -11.99
C LEU A 73 7.73 -0.21 -10.62
N TYR A 74 8.72 0.68 -10.58
CA TYR A 74 9.35 1.09 -9.31
C TYR A 74 8.35 1.77 -8.36
N ILE A 75 7.48 2.64 -8.90
CA ILE A 75 6.38 3.25 -8.13
C ILE A 75 5.42 2.16 -7.63
N ASN A 76 5.02 1.22 -8.48
CA ASN A 76 4.11 0.14 -8.11
C ASN A 76 4.68 -0.74 -7.00
N LEU A 77 5.93 -1.18 -7.10
CA LEU A 77 6.61 -1.93 -6.04
C LEU A 77 6.65 -1.15 -4.73
N SER A 78 6.94 0.15 -4.80
CA SER A 78 7.03 1.01 -3.61
C SER A 78 5.67 1.24 -2.94
N LEU A 79 4.60 1.36 -3.73
CA LEU A 79 3.23 1.45 -3.24
C LEU A 79 2.73 0.14 -2.64
N HIS A 80 3.05 -1.01 -3.24
CA HIS A 80 2.73 -2.32 -2.66
C HIS A 80 3.49 -2.55 -1.36
N LEU A 81 4.75 -2.10 -1.28
CA LEU A 81 5.54 -2.18 -0.04
C LEU A 81 4.93 -1.31 1.07
N ALA A 82 4.53 -0.07 0.74
CA ALA A 82 3.80 0.80 1.65
C ALA A 82 2.48 0.16 2.13
N LYS A 83 1.71 -0.44 1.21
CA LYS A 83 0.49 -1.20 1.54
C LYS A 83 0.77 -2.34 2.51
N ALA A 84 1.80 -3.14 2.24
CA ALA A 84 2.20 -4.26 3.10
C ALA A 84 2.54 -3.80 4.52
N TYR A 85 3.32 -2.71 4.66
CA TYR A 85 3.62 -2.15 5.98
C TYR A 85 2.39 -1.57 6.68
N MET A 86 1.49 -0.90 5.96
CA MET A 86 0.25 -0.40 6.57
C MET A 86 -0.67 -1.56 7.01
N MET A 87 -0.75 -2.65 6.27
CA MET A 87 -1.43 -3.88 6.71
C MET A 87 -0.77 -4.45 7.98
N TYR A 88 0.56 -4.47 8.05
CA TYR A 88 1.30 -4.88 9.25
C TYR A 88 1.01 -3.98 10.45
N PHE A 89 0.90 -2.66 10.23
CA PHE A 89 0.46 -1.70 11.23
C PHE A 89 -0.97 -2.00 11.70
N GLU A 90 -1.92 -2.29 10.82
CA GLU A 90 -3.30 -2.59 11.24
C GLU A 90 -3.38 -3.83 12.12
N LEU A 91 -2.57 -4.85 11.84
CA LEU A 91 -2.52 -6.07 12.64
C LEU A 91 -1.84 -5.84 14.00
N THR A 92 -0.71 -5.13 14.02
CA THR A 92 0.15 -5.05 15.22
C THR A 92 -0.02 -3.78 16.04
N ARG A 93 -0.52 -2.71 15.43
CA ARG A 93 -0.55 -1.33 15.95
C ARG A 93 0.84 -0.75 16.27
N ASP A 94 1.91 -1.35 15.74
CA ASP A 94 3.27 -0.84 15.90
C ASP A 94 3.54 0.33 14.95
N ALA A 95 3.68 1.52 15.53
CA ALA A 95 3.84 2.77 14.79
C ALA A 95 5.09 2.81 13.88
N LYS A 96 6.08 1.93 14.09
CA LYS A 96 7.26 1.87 13.22
C LYS A 96 6.90 1.57 11.76
N TYR A 97 5.84 0.78 11.52
CA TYR A 97 5.45 0.44 10.15
C TYR A 97 4.85 1.63 9.42
N ALA A 98 4.06 2.47 10.10
CA ALA A 98 3.60 3.74 9.55
C ALA A 98 4.78 4.71 9.31
N LEU A 99 5.80 4.70 10.18
CA LEU A 99 7.03 5.48 9.99
C LEU A 99 7.81 5.03 8.74
N ILE A 100 7.99 3.72 8.55
CA ILE A 100 8.67 3.16 7.37
C ILE A 100 7.92 3.55 6.09
N THR A 101 6.59 3.40 6.08
CA THR A 101 5.74 3.87 4.95
C THR A 101 6.00 5.35 4.63
N GLN A 102 6.06 6.22 5.63
CA GLN A 102 6.38 7.63 5.41
C GLN A 102 7.79 7.83 4.84
N GLN A 103 8.79 7.10 5.33
CA GLN A 103 10.18 7.24 4.88
C GLN A 103 10.33 6.84 3.41
N ILE A 104 9.70 5.74 3.00
CA ILE A 104 9.71 5.27 1.60
C ILE A 104 9.03 6.32 0.70
N LEU A 105 7.82 6.72 1.05
CA LEU A 105 6.97 7.51 0.14
C LEU A 105 7.30 9.00 0.12
N LYS A 106 7.84 9.58 1.19
CA LYS A 106 8.25 11.01 1.19
C LYS A 106 9.31 11.30 0.11
N ALA A 107 10.26 10.38 -0.07
CA ALA A 107 11.30 10.47 -1.10
C ALA A 107 10.77 10.38 -2.53
N MET A 108 9.48 10.07 -2.72
CA MET A 108 8.85 9.84 -4.01
C MET A 108 7.77 10.88 -4.35
N THR A 109 7.59 11.89 -3.49
CA THR A 109 6.52 12.89 -3.64
C THR A 109 6.65 13.76 -4.89
N HIS A 110 7.85 13.87 -5.48
CA HIS A 110 8.09 14.60 -6.72
C HIS A 110 7.47 13.93 -7.95
N TYR A 111 7.08 12.66 -7.88
CA TYR A 111 6.35 11.98 -8.96
C TYR A 111 4.88 12.39 -9.05
N VAL A 112 4.34 13.12 -8.05
CA VAL A 112 2.97 13.66 -8.04
C VAL A 112 1.88 12.59 -8.25
N HIS A 113 2.16 11.35 -7.81
CA HIS A 113 1.22 10.23 -7.90
C HIS A 113 0.22 10.27 -6.74
N GLY A 114 -1.09 10.15 -7.02
CA GLY A 114 -2.14 10.22 -6.00
C GLY A 114 -1.99 9.22 -4.86
N ASP A 115 -1.77 7.94 -5.20
CA ASP A 115 -1.62 6.88 -4.18
C ASP A 115 -0.46 7.13 -3.21
N ILE A 116 0.62 7.79 -3.65
CA ILE A 116 1.72 8.19 -2.76
C ILE A 116 1.18 9.15 -1.70
N PHE A 117 0.40 10.16 -2.10
CA PHE A 117 -0.20 11.11 -1.16
C PHE A 117 -1.26 10.44 -0.27
N PHE A 118 -2.05 9.50 -0.80
CA PHE A 118 -3.01 8.76 0.00
C PHE A 118 -2.34 7.95 1.11
N PHE A 119 -1.32 7.15 0.78
CA PHE A 119 -0.61 6.35 1.79
C PHE A 119 0.17 7.22 2.78
N LEU A 120 0.70 8.38 2.35
CA LEU A 120 1.31 9.35 3.26
C LEU A 120 0.29 9.96 4.23
N ALA A 121 -0.92 10.28 3.75
CA ALA A 121 -2.01 10.73 4.60
C ALA A 121 -2.43 9.65 5.60
N TYR A 122 -2.63 8.42 5.13
CA TYR A 122 -2.97 7.28 5.95
C TYR A 122 -1.93 7.03 7.05
N ALA A 123 -0.65 6.92 6.68
CA ALA A 123 0.42 6.73 7.66
C ALA A 123 0.51 7.89 8.67
N SER A 124 0.26 9.14 8.23
CA SER A 124 0.22 10.30 9.13
C SER A 124 -0.97 10.24 10.10
N ALA A 125 -2.15 9.85 9.61
CA ALA A 125 -3.34 9.66 10.44
C ALA A 125 -3.12 8.57 11.50
N SER A 126 -2.55 7.43 11.10
CA SER A 126 -2.18 6.32 11.99
C SER A 126 -1.20 6.71 13.10
N LYS A 127 -0.42 7.78 12.89
CA LYS A 127 0.52 8.36 13.85
C LYS A 127 -0.05 9.57 14.61
N ASN A 128 -1.35 9.88 14.44
CA ASN A 128 -2.03 11.06 14.99
C ASN A 128 -1.43 12.41 14.54
N GLU A 129 -0.79 12.45 13.37
CA GLU A 129 -0.17 13.66 12.80
C GLU A 129 -1.17 14.44 11.93
N SER A 130 -2.22 15.01 12.56
CA SER A 130 -3.36 15.65 11.85
C SER A 130 -2.96 16.69 10.81
N ALA A 131 -1.97 17.56 11.11
CA ALA A 131 -1.51 18.58 10.17
C ALA A 131 -0.86 17.98 8.91
N LEU A 132 -0.08 16.90 9.06
CA LEU A 132 0.52 16.19 7.93
C LEU A 132 -0.53 15.40 7.16
N CYS A 133 -1.46 14.73 7.85
CA CYS A 133 -2.60 14.07 7.21
C CYS A 133 -3.36 15.05 6.30
N ARG A 134 -3.74 16.22 6.82
CA ARG A 134 -4.39 17.28 6.04
C ARG A 134 -3.55 17.74 4.85
N HIS A 135 -2.24 17.93 5.04
CA HIS A 135 -1.34 18.33 3.96
C HIS A 135 -1.37 17.33 2.80
N TRP A 136 -1.24 16.04 3.11
CA TRP A 136 -1.21 14.98 2.11
C TRP A 136 -2.57 14.77 1.44
N LEU A 137 -3.67 14.79 2.20
CA LEU A 137 -5.02 14.72 1.62
C LEU A 137 -5.33 15.91 0.70
N GLY A 138 -4.83 17.10 1.03
CA GLY A 138 -4.96 18.28 0.18
C GLY A 138 -4.15 18.22 -1.12
N LYS A 139 -3.08 17.41 -1.16
CA LYS A 139 -2.38 17.08 -2.41
C LYS A 139 -3.09 15.97 -3.18
N TYR A 140 -3.52 14.92 -2.48
CA TYR A 140 -4.27 13.80 -3.04
C TYR A 140 -5.54 14.25 -3.77
N SER A 141 -6.30 15.19 -3.21
CA SER A 141 -7.54 15.68 -3.86
C SER A 141 -7.35 16.34 -5.23
N LYS A 142 -6.11 16.72 -5.56
CA LYS A 142 -5.75 17.38 -6.82
C LYS A 142 -5.24 16.40 -7.88
N THR A 143 -5.04 15.13 -7.56
CA THR A 143 -4.52 14.15 -8.53
C THR A 143 -5.64 13.44 -9.28
N ALA A 144 -5.29 12.67 -10.33
CA ALA A 144 -6.28 11.92 -11.12
C ALA A 144 -6.79 10.68 -10.38
N GLU A 145 -5.99 10.13 -9.46
CA GLU A 145 -6.28 8.94 -8.66
C GLU A 145 -7.11 9.25 -7.40
N PHE A 146 -7.65 10.47 -7.30
CA PHE A 146 -8.50 10.82 -6.17
C PHE A 146 -9.79 9.98 -6.18
N ASP A 147 -9.95 9.19 -5.13
CA ASP A 147 -11.12 8.35 -4.88
C ASP A 147 -11.88 8.88 -3.67
N LEU A 148 -13.06 9.46 -3.95
CA LEU A 148 -13.93 10.03 -2.93
C LEU A 148 -14.51 8.95 -2.03
N GLU A 149 -14.92 7.82 -2.59
CA GLU A 149 -15.56 6.74 -1.84
C GLU A 149 -14.55 6.13 -0.86
N LEU A 150 -13.34 5.83 -1.35
CA LEU A 150 -12.24 5.36 -0.52
C LEU A 150 -11.96 6.32 0.64
N LEU A 151 -11.84 7.62 0.36
CA LEU A 151 -11.56 8.61 1.40
C LEU A 151 -12.67 8.70 2.46
N GLN A 152 -13.93 8.51 2.06
CA GLN A 152 -15.08 8.53 2.98
C GLN A 152 -15.14 7.30 3.88
N ILE A 153 -14.84 6.12 3.35
CA ILE A 153 -15.01 4.86 4.09
C ILE A 153 -13.76 4.41 4.84
N HIS A 154 -12.57 4.93 4.48
CA HIS A 154 -11.32 4.41 5.02
C HIS A 154 -11.18 4.71 6.53
N PRO A 155 -11.05 3.68 7.40
CA PRO A 155 -11.15 3.84 8.85
C PRO A 155 -10.16 4.83 9.48
N ALA A 156 -8.97 4.96 8.89
CA ALA A 156 -7.93 5.87 9.39
C ALA A 156 -8.37 7.34 9.39
N PHE A 157 -9.38 7.72 8.60
CA PHE A 157 -9.86 9.10 8.52
C PHE A 157 -11.14 9.35 9.30
N ASN A 158 -11.67 8.34 10.01
CA ASN A 158 -12.90 8.46 10.79
C ASN A 158 -12.85 9.62 11.81
N ALA A 159 -11.68 9.84 12.43
CA ALA A 159 -11.47 10.94 13.37
C ALA A 159 -11.63 12.34 12.74
N TYR A 160 -11.54 12.45 11.41
CA TYR A 160 -11.61 13.72 10.68
C TYR A 160 -12.96 13.97 10.01
N GLN A 161 -13.92 13.03 10.06
CA GLN A 161 -15.22 13.17 9.39
C GLN A 161 -16.01 14.42 9.83
N THR A 162 -15.80 14.88 11.07
CA THR A 162 -16.45 16.07 11.62
C THR A 162 -15.69 17.37 11.31
N GLU A 163 -14.42 17.27 10.93
CA GLU A 163 -13.52 18.41 10.72
C GLU A 163 -13.91 19.23 9.48
N VAL A 164 -13.89 20.56 9.63
CA VAL A 164 -14.27 21.49 8.56
C VAL A 164 -13.38 21.31 7.34
N TRP A 165 -12.06 21.18 7.55
CA TRP A 165 -11.10 21.03 6.46
C TRP A 165 -11.29 19.71 5.70
N PHE A 166 -11.68 18.63 6.38
CA PHE A 166 -11.89 17.33 5.75
C PHE A 166 -13.15 17.35 4.89
N LYS A 167 -14.25 17.94 5.40
CA LYS A 167 -15.48 18.17 4.63
C LYS A 167 -15.23 19.03 3.39
N GLN A 168 -14.31 20.00 3.44
CA GLN A 168 -13.92 20.79 2.27
C GLN A 168 -13.20 19.94 1.22
N ILE A 169 -12.30 19.03 1.64
CA ILE A 169 -11.63 18.10 0.75
C ILE A 169 -12.64 17.18 0.05
N LEU A 170 -13.58 16.59 0.79
CA LEU A 170 -14.63 15.72 0.22
C LEU A 170 -15.48 16.44 -0.84
N LYS A 171 -15.75 17.73 -0.65
CA LYS A 171 -16.54 18.55 -1.59
C LYS A 171 -15.77 18.98 -2.84
N SER A 172 -14.44 18.93 -2.82
CA SER A 172 -13.60 19.51 -3.89
C SER A 172 -13.75 18.86 -5.27
N ARG A 173 -14.42 17.70 -5.36
CA ARG A 173 -14.67 16.95 -6.60
C ARG A 173 -16.16 16.62 -6.83
N MET A 174 -17.07 17.18 -6.02
CA MET A 174 -18.52 17.00 -6.19
C MET A 174 -19.14 17.96 -7.22
N HIS A 175 -18.33 18.52 -8.13
CA HIS A 175 -18.74 19.46 -9.17
C HIS A 175 -18.16 19.07 -10.52
#